data_AF-A0A520CN79-F1
#
_entry.id   AF-A0A520CN79-F1
#
_cell.length_a   1.000
_cell.length_b   1.000
_cell.length_c   1.000
_cell.angle_alpha   90.00
_cell.angle_beta   90.00
_cell.angle_gamma   90.00
#
_symmetry.space_group_name_H-M   'P 1'
#
loop_
_entity.id
_entity.type
_entity.pdbx_description
1 polymer ?
#
loop_
_entity_poly.entity_id
_entity_poly.type
_entity_poly.pdbx_seq_one_letter_code
_entity_poly.pdbx_strand_id
1 'polypeptide(L)'
;MIHKFHIPVLGLGFSIDTPLKVAKYGISSVVSVVDDELIERMRAYHCNDMEYVPIPKKAEDSRARRISCYLNMLNTMVDYDFEELKKLPFEAGNELCRYFEMLPDDSQLKQGYELMLEYPDGERKTIFQNILRKRMEKGSIDVNIMSKVDRVNHESGMGLTGDENSDALAALRGFAKSRLKSSLVLSAGMNPRLYSYIEEFDDFYPDENNELNKKIILKVSDFRSAFIQAKFLAKKGIWVSEFRV
;
A
#
# COMPACT_ATOMS: atom_id res chain seq x y z
N MET A 1 -0.44 -6.28 -12.38
CA MET A 1 -0.94 -4.90 -12.19
C MET A 1 -1.83 -4.59 -13.37
N ILE A 2 -3.10 -4.28 -13.11
CA ILE A 2 -4.12 -3.99 -14.14
C ILE A 2 -3.91 -2.64 -14.85
N HIS A 3 -3.30 -1.68 -14.15
CA HIS A 3 -2.79 -0.45 -14.75
C HIS A 3 -1.29 -0.55 -15.04
N LYS A 4 -0.81 0.21 -16.02
CA LYS A 4 0.62 0.27 -16.39
C LYS A 4 1.40 1.38 -15.68
N PHE A 5 0.73 2.11 -14.77
CA PHE A 5 1.30 3.18 -13.99
C PHE A 5 0.89 3.04 -12.52
N HIS A 6 1.59 3.75 -11.66
CA HIS A 6 1.22 3.96 -10.27
C HIS A 6 1.33 5.44 -9.93
N ILE A 7 0.61 5.90 -8.92
CA ILE A 7 0.79 7.25 -8.38
C ILE A 7 1.95 7.20 -7.38
N PRO A 8 3.09 7.87 -7.66
CA PRO A 8 4.22 7.85 -6.75
C PRO A 8 3.92 8.66 -5.48
N VAL A 9 4.81 8.57 -4.50
CA VAL A 9 4.74 9.45 -3.32
C VAL A 9 4.96 10.91 -3.75
N LEU A 10 4.01 11.78 -3.40
CA LEU A 10 4.06 13.21 -3.69
C LEU A 10 4.32 13.98 -2.39
N GLY A 11 5.59 14.09 -2.02
CA GLY A 11 6.00 14.75 -0.77
C GLY A 11 5.50 14.04 0.49
N LEU A 12 5.48 14.78 1.62
CA LEU A 12 5.14 14.21 2.93
C LEU A 12 3.65 13.92 3.12
N GLY A 13 2.77 14.65 2.42
CA GLY A 13 1.33 14.61 2.71
C GLY A 13 0.37 14.72 1.52
N PHE A 14 0.83 15.05 0.31
CA PHE A 14 -0.12 15.27 -0.81
C PHE A 14 -0.79 13.98 -1.29
N SER A 15 -0.09 12.84 -1.18
CA SER A 15 -0.62 11.53 -1.58
C SER A 15 -1.19 10.70 -0.42
N ILE A 16 -1.37 11.30 0.77
CA ILE A 16 -1.67 10.54 2.00
C ILE A 16 -3.01 9.79 1.92
N ASP A 17 -4.04 10.43 1.36
CA ASP A 17 -5.40 9.88 1.20
C ASP A 17 -5.70 9.41 -0.24
N THR A 18 -4.72 9.49 -1.14
CA THR A 18 -4.89 9.11 -2.56
C THR A 18 -5.48 7.71 -2.74
N PRO A 19 -5.08 6.68 -1.95
CA PRO A 19 -5.68 5.35 -2.05
C PRO A 19 -7.20 5.34 -1.98
N LEU A 20 -7.81 6.16 -1.11
CA LEU A 20 -9.27 6.24 -0.94
C LEU A 20 -9.97 6.74 -2.23
N LYS A 21 -9.27 7.51 -3.06
CA LYS A 21 -9.82 8.11 -4.27
C LYS A 21 -9.68 7.18 -5.48
N VAL A 22 -8.60 6.41 -5.56
CA VAL A 22 -8.21 5.74 -6.82
C VAL A 22 -8.11 4.22 -6.73
N ALA A 23 -7.94 3.64 -5.53
CA ALA A 23 -7.66 2.21 -5.40
C ALA A 23 -8.84 1.34 -5.85
N LYS A 24 -10.09 1.78 -5.64
CA LYS A 24 -11.27 1.06 -6.16
C LYS A 24 -11.28 0.93 -7.69
N TYR A 25 -10.59 1.83 -8.41
CA TYR A 25 -10.42 1.76 -9.87
C TYR A 25 -9.19 0.96 -10.30
N GLY A 26 -8.55 0.23 -9.39
CA GLY A 26 -7.37 -0.57 -9.69
C GLY A 26 -6.04 0.18 -9.71
N ILE A 27 -6.05 1.50 -9.49
CA ILE A 27 -4.86 2.34 -9.58
C ILE A 27 -4.07 2.24 -8.28
N SER A 28 -2.83 1.77 -8.38
CA SER A 28 -1.92 1.65 -7.23
C SER A 28 -1.33 3.01 -6.88
N SER A 29 -1.17 3.29 -5.58
CA SER A 29 -0.63 4.57 -5.10
C SER A 29 0.26 4.38 -3.87
N VAL A 30 1.16 5.34 -3.65
CA VAL A 30 2.14 5.28 -2.55
C VAL A 30 1.84 6.34 -1.48
N VAL A 31 1.70 5.87 -0.23
CA VAL A 31 1.49 6.71 0.96
C VAL A 31 2.82 6.92 1.69
N SER A 32 3.18 8.17 1.98
CA SER A 32 4.30 8.48 2.87
C SER A 32 3.88 8.27 4.32
N VAL A 33 4.65 7.47 5.09
CA VAL A 33 4.39 7.24 6.52
C VAL A 33 5.40 7.94 7.44
N VAL A 34 6.03 9.01 6.96
CA VAL A 34 7.10 9.72 7.67
C VAL A 34 6.58 10.62 8.79
N ASP A 35 5.43 11.27 8.59
CA ASP A 35 4.83 12.18 9.58
C ASP A 35 3.62 11.51 10.25
N ASP A 36 3.85 10.93 11.43
CA ASP A 36 2.80 10.22 12.18
C ASP A 36 1.75 11.14 12.82
N GLU A 37 2.08 12.42 13.05
CA GLU A 37 1.12 13.40 13.53
C GLU A 37 0.12 13.77 12.43
N LEU A 38 0.61 13.95 11.21
CA LEU A 38 -0.26 14.14 10.05
C LEU A 38 -1.14 12.89 9.83
N ILE A 39 -0.56 11.69 9.89
CA ILE A 39 -1.30 10.43 9.77
C ILE A 39 -2.44 10.35 10.79
N GLU A 40 -2.18 10.70 12.05
CA GLU A 40 -3.20 10.65 13.10
C GLU A 40 -4.32 11.68 12.85
N ARG A 41 -3.98 12.90 12.40
CA ARG A 41 -4.98 13.89 11.99
C ARG A 41 -5.83 13.40 10.81
N MET A 42 -5.22 12.77 9.82
CA MET A 42 -5.94 12.21 8.67
C MET A 42 -6.81 11.03 9.07
N ARG A 43 -6.34 10.19 9.99
CA ARG A 43 -7.15 9.10 10.57
C ARG A 43 -8.39 9.66 11.27
N ALA A 44 -8.23 10.69 12.10
CA ALA A 44 -9.36 11.35 12.74
C ALA A 44 -10.36 11.92 11.72
N TYR A 45 -9.86 12.56 10.67
CA TYR A 45 -10.70 13.16 9.62
C TYR A 45 -11.53 12.13 8.84
N HIS A 46 -10.95 10.96 8.52
CA HIS A 46 -11.64 9.93 7.74
C HIS A 46 -12.51 9.00 8.59
N CYS A 47 -12.25 8.86 9.89
CA CYS A 47 -13.04 7.99 10.78
C CYS A 47 -14.36 8.62 11.29
N ASN A 48 -14.96 9.60 10.62
CA ASN A 48 -16.20 10.24 11.12
C ASN A 48 -17.34 9.23 11.38
N ASP A 49 -17.46 8.20 10.55
CA ASP A 49 -18.49 7.15 10.65
C ASP A 49 -17.95 5.80 11.16
N MET A 50 -16.73 5.78 11.73
CA MET A 50 -16.09 4.56 12.26
C MET A 50 -15.56 4.81 13.67
N GLU A 51 -15.37 3.72 14.43
CA GLU A 51 -14.76 3.84 15.76
C GLU A 51 -13.35 4.43 15.66
N TYR A 52 -13.13 5.54 16.38
CA TYR A 52 -11.87 6.24 16.44
C TYR A 52 -11.46 6.48 17.88
N VAL A 53 -10.37 5.82 18.29
CA VAL A 53 -9.68 6.12 19.55
C VAL A 53 -8.36 6.84 19.22
N PRO A 54 -8.14 8.07 19.69
CA PRO A 54 -6.89 8.79 19.44
C PRO A 54 -5.72 8.11 20.14
N ILE A 55 -4.54 8.12 19.49
CA ILE A 55 -3.29 7.62 20.03
C ILE A 55 -2.44 8.84 20.42
N PRO A 56 -2.27 9.12 21.74
CA PRO A 56 -1.46 10.26 22.20
C PRO A 56 0.01 10.14 21.79
N LYS A 57 0.67 11.29 21.59
CA LYS A 57 2.09 11.32 21.19
C LYS A 57 3.01 10.60 22.17
N LYS A 58 2.71 10.71 23.48
CA LYS A 58 3.46 10.09 24.58
C LYS A 58 3.02 8.66 24.88
N ALA A 59 2.09 8.09 24.12
CA ALA A 59 1.73 6.69 24.29
C ALA A 59 2.89 5.79 23.87
N GLU A 60 3.00 4.64 24.50
CA GLU A 60 3.96 3.61 24.10
C GLU A 60 3.73 3.21 22.63
N ASP A 61 4.84 3.16 21.88
CA ASP A 61 4.90 2.86 20.45
C ASP A 61 3.94 3.71 19.60
N SER A 62 3.69 4.96 20.01
CA SER A 62 2.66 5.83 19.43
C SER A 62 2.77 5.95 17.91
N ARG A 63 3.97 6.17 17.38
CA ARG A 63 4.20 6.27 15.93
C ARG A 63 3.82 5.01 15.18
N ALA A 64 4.35 3.85 15.56
CA ALA A 64 4.07 2.60 14.86
C ALA A 64 2.57 2.25 14.95
N ARG A 65 1.95 2.51 16.11
CA ARG A 65 0.50 2.31 16.31
C ARG A 65 -0.34 3.23 15.43
N ARG A 66 -0.01 4.52 15.34
CA ARG A 66 -0.70 5.49 14.46
C ARG A 66 -0.62 5.05 13.00
N ILE A 67 0.58 4.68 12.55
CA ILE A 67 0.83 4.19 11.18
C ILE A 67 0.03 2.91 10.91
N SER A 68 0.12 1.91 11.79
CA SER A 68 -0.62 0.65 11.63
C SER A 68 -2.14 0.86 11.58
N CYS A 69 -2.68 1.64 12.54
CA CYS A 69 -4.11 1.95 12.58
C CYS A 69 -4.58 2.70 11.33
N TYR A 70 -3.78 3.64 10.83
CA TYR A 70 -4.11 4.38 9.61
C TYR A 70 -4.09 3.50 8.36
N LEU A 71 -3.04 2.69 8.17
CA LEU A 71 -2.97 1.76 7.04
C LEU A 71 -4.10 0.74 7.07
N ASN A 72 -4.48 0.27 8.26
CA ASN A 72 -5.62 -0.61 8.45
C ASN A 72 -6.95 0.09 8.13
N MET A 73 -7.12 1.35 8.51
CA MET A 73 -8.29 2.16 8.16
C MET A 73 -8.39 2.32 6.64
N LEU A 74 -7.30 2.71 5.96
CA LEU A 74 -7.24 2.82 4.51
C LEU A 74 -7.62 1.50 3.83
N ASN A 75 -7.06 0.38 4.30
CA ASN A 75 -7.38 -0.93 3.72
C ASN A 75 -8.87 -1.26 3.87
N THR A 76 -9.43 -1.08 5.07
CA THR A 76 -10.86 -1.34 5.33
C THR A 76 -11.77 -0.49 4.43
N MET A 77 -11.48 0.81 4.31
CA MET A 77 -12.29 1.71 3.47
C MET A 77 -12.20 1.36 1.99
N VAL A 78 -10.99 1.07 1.48
CA VAL A 78 -10.81 0.67 0.08
C VAL A 78 -11.49 -0.68 -0.20
N ASP A 79 -11.43 -1.64 0.72
CA ASP A 79 -12.13 -2.92 0.60
C ASP A 79 -13.64 -2.72 0.52
N TYR A 80 -14.19 -1.87 1.39
CA TYR A 80 -15.61 -1.53 1.37
C TYR A 80 -16.01 -0.87 0.04
N ASP A 81 -15.31 0.18 -0.38
CA ASP A 81 -15.60 0.90 -1.62
C ASP A 81 -15.50 0.01 -2.86
N PHE A 82 -14.53 -0.92 -2.87
CA PHE A 82 -14.34 -1.85 -3.97
C PHE A 82 -15.45 -2.91 -4.04
N GLU A 83 -15.92 -3.43 -2.91
CA GLU A 83 -17.04 -4.37 -2.89
C GLU A 83 -18.38 -3.68 -3.21
N GLU A 84 -18.59 -2.44 -2.79
CA GLU A 84 -19.76 -1.64 -3.22
C GLU A 84 -19.73 -1.37 -4.73
N LEU A 85 -18.56 -1.01 -5.28
CA LEU A 85 -18.37 -0.83 -6.73
C LEU A 85 -18.79 -2.07 -7.52
N LYS A 86 -18.38 -3.27 -7.07
CA LYS A 86 -18.70 -4.55 -7.73
C LYS A 86 -20.19 -4.88 -7.73
N LYS A 87 -20.98 -4.35 -6.79
CA LYS A 87 -22.43 -4.57 -6.70
C LYS A 87 -23.23 -3.75 -7.71
N LEU A 88 -22.63 -2.70 -8.31
CA LEU A 88 -23.32 -1.86 -9.27
C LEU A 88 -23.72 -2.65 -10.55
N PRO A 89 -24.80 -2.23 -11.23
CA PRO A 89 -25.16 -2.80 -12.52
C PRO A 89 -24.15 -2.39 -13.60
N PHE A 90 -24.11 -3.12 -14.72
CA PHE A 90 -23.36 -2.69 -15.90
C PHE A 90 -24.20 -1.69 -16.70
N GLU A 91 -24.33 -0.48 -16.16
CA GLU A 91 -25.10 0.63 -16.73
C GLU A 91 -24.17 1.80 -17.07
N ALA A 92 -24.27 2.31 -18.30
CA ALA A 92 -23.38 3.33 -18.82
C ALA A 92 -23.36 4.59 -17.92
N GLY A 93 -22.18 5.15 -17.71
CA GLY A 93 -21.98 6.36 -16.92
C GLY A 93 -21.89 6.15 -15.41
N ASN A 94 -22.07 4.92 -14.91
CA ASN A 94 -21.82 4.62 -13.50
C ASN A 94 -20.35 4.29 -13.21
N GLU A 95 -20.03 4.19 -11.92
CA GLU A 95 -18.65 3.98 -11.46
C GLU A 95 -18.08 2.60 -11.83
N LEU A 96 -18.91 1.56 -11.95
CA LEU A 96 -18.45 0.23 -12.37
C LEU A 96 -18.03 0.24 -13.84
N CYS A 97 -18.82 0.85 -14.71
CA CYS A 97 -18.44 1.01 -16.12
C CYS A 97 -17.17 1.87 -16.24
N ARG A 98 -17.08 2.95 -15.45
CA ARG A 98 -15.88 3.79 -15.37
C ARG A 98 -14.63 3.01 -14.98
N TYR A 99 -14.71 2.02 -14.08
CA TYR A 99 -13.59 1.14 -13.75
C TYR A 99 -12.99 0.50 -15.01
N PHE A 100 -13.83 -0.11 -15.84
CA PHE A 100 -13.37 -0.80 -17.05
C PHE A 100 -12.91 0.17 -18.12
N GLU A 101 -13.60 1.30 -18.28
CA GLU A 101 -13.26 2.35 -19.25
C GLU A 101 -11.87 2.97 -18.97
N MET A 102 -11.50 3.10 -17.70
CA MET A 102 -10.20 3.63 -17.27
C MET A 102 -9.02 2.66 -17.47
N LEU A 103 -9.28 1.38 -17.76
CA LEU A 103 -8.20 0.42 -18.00
C LEU A 103 -7.49 0.72 -19.34
N PRO A 104 -6.22 0.29 -19.49
CA PRO A 104 -5.53 0.34 -20.77
C PRO A 104 -6.28 -0.44 -21.87
N ASP A 105 -6.24 0.03 -23.11
CA ASP A 105 -6.95 -0.58 -24.25
C ASP A 105 -6.48 -2.01 -24.57
N ASP A 106 -5.24 -2.35 -24.22
CA ASP A 106 -4.69 -3.70 -24.37
C ASP A 106 -4.97 -4.61 -23.17
N SER A 107 -5.73 -4.12 -22.18
CA SER A 107 -6.18 -4.94 -21.05
C SER A 107 -7.23 -5.94 -21.51
N GLN A 108 -6.97 -7.23 -21.27
CA GLN A 108 -7.95 -8.29 -21.51
C GLN A 108 -9.26 -8.05 -20.75
N LEU A 109 -9.19 -7.38 -19.59
CA LEU A 109 -10.37 -7.09 -18.79
C LEU A 109 -11.24 -6.00 -19.42
N LYS A 110 -10.62 -5.00 -20.05
CA LYS A 110 -11.32 -3.96 -20.82
C LYS A 110 -11.94 -4.51 -22.09
N GLN A 111 -11.16 -5.25 -22.87
CA GLN A 111 -11.66 -5.93 -24.07
C GLN A 111 -12.82 -6.89 -23.74
N GLY A 112 -12.72 -7.61 -22.63
CA GLY A 112 -13.81 -8.45 -22.13
C GLY A 112 -15.05 -7.66 -21.75
N TYR A 113 -14.89 -6.46 -21.17
CA TYR A 113 -16.01 -5.55 -20.89
C TYR A 113 -16.68 -5.04 -22.17
N GLU A 114 -15.90 -4.59 -23.16
CA GLU A 114 -16.41 -4.13 -24.46
C GLU A 114 -17.20 -5.24 -25.17
N LEU A 115 -16.66 -6.47 -25.21
CA LEU A 115 -17.37 -7.63 -25.75
C LEU A 115 -18.65 -7.97 -24.96
N MET A 116 -18.64 -7.77 -23.64
CA MET A 116 -19.82 -8.00 -22.80
C MET A 116 -20.95 -7.00 -23.12
N LEU A 117 -20.62 -5.75 -23.45
CA LEU A 117 -21.61 -4.74 -23.85
C LEU A 117 -22.36 -5.13 -25.13
N GLU A 118 -21.65 -5.70 -26.11
CA GLU A 118 -22.23 -6.18 -27.37
C GLU A 118 -23.01 -7.50 -27.23
N TYR A 119 -22.83 -8.20 -26.11
CA TYR A 119 -23.43 -9.51 -25.89
C TYR A 119 -24.95 -9.42 -25.70
N PRO A 120 -25.76 -10.32 -26.32
CA PRO A 120 -27.21 -10.31 -26.15
C PRO A 120 -27.63 -10.51 -24.70
N ASP A 121 -28.71 -9.85 -24.30
CA ASP A 121 -29.25 -9.99 -22.94
C ASP A 121 -29.72 -11.42 -22.65
N GLY A 122 -29.55 -11.83 -21.39
CA GLY A 122 -29.92 -13.17 -20.91
C GLY A 122 -28.88 -13.76 -19.97
N GLU A 123 -29.12 -15.00 -19.54
CA GLU A 123 -28.32 -15.69 -18.51
C GLU A 123 -26.82 -15.73 -18.84
N ARG A 124 -26.46 -15.93 -20.11
CA ARG A 124 -25.07 -15.96 -20.55
C ARG A 124 -24.35 -14.61 -20.35
N LYS A 125 -25.04 -13.49 -20.58
CA LYS A 125 -24.48 -12.15 -20.31
C LYS A 125 -24.26 -11.94 -18.83
N THR A 126 -25.20 -12.38 -17.98
CA THR A 126 -25.05 -12.35 -16.52
C THR A 126 -23.85 -13.17 -16.05
N ILE A 127 -23.64 -14.36 -16.60
CA ILE A 127 -22.45 -15.18 -16.31
C ILE A 127 -21.18 -14.42 -16.71
N PHE A 128 -21.16 -13.82 -17.91
CA PHE A 128 -20.00 -13.06 -18.39
C PHE A 128 -19.69 -11.85 -17.49
N GLN A 129 -20.70 -11.07 -17.12
CA GLN A 129 -20.59 -9.98 -16.16
C GLN A 129 -19.99 -10.45 -14.82
N ASN A 130 -20.40 -11.61 -14.31
CA ASN A 130 -19.87 -12.17 -13.07
C ASN A 130 -18.40 -12.61 -13.22
N ILE A 131 -17.99 -13.11 -14.38
CA ILE A 131 -16.58 -13.41 -14.68
C ILE A 131 -15.75 -12.12 -14.66
N LEU A 132 -16.24 -11.04 -15.28
CA LEU A 132 -15.56 -9.74 -15.27
C LEU A 132 -15.40 -9.22 -13.83
N ARG A 133 -16.48 -9.21 -13.03
CA ARG A 133 -16.44 -8.79 -11.62
C ARG A 133 -15.42 -9.57 -10.78
N LYS A 134 -15.28 -10.88 -11.03
CA LYS A 134 -14.32 -11.74 -10.33
C LYS A 134 -12.87 -11.46 -10.70
N ARG A 135 -12.63 -10.88 -11.89
CA ARG A 135 -11.28 -10.52 -12.37
C ARG A 135 -10.88 -9.09 -12.06
N MET A 136 -11.79 -8.28 -11.52
CA MET A 136 -11.46 -6.94 -11.05
C MET A 136 -10.44 -7.04 -9.91
N GLU A 137 -9.45 -6.17 -9.93
CA GLU A 137 -8.51 -5.98 -8.82
C GLU A 137 -8.59 -4.53 -8.31
N LYS A 138 -8.35 -4.34 -7.02
CA LYS A 138 -8.11 -3.03 -6.41
C LYS A 138 -6.64 -2.64 -6.55
N GLY A 139 -6.37 -1.35 -6.58
CA GLY A 139 -5.02 -0.80 -6.56
C GLY A 139 -4.34 -1.05 -5.22
N SER A 140 -3.02 -1.28 -5.24
CA SER A 140 -2.26 -1.44 -4.00
C SER A 140 -2.08 -0.10 -3.28
N ILE A 141 -1.99 -0.20 -1.95
CA ILE A 141 -1.60 0.89 -1.07
C ILE A 141 -0.15 0.66 -0.68
N ASP A 142 0.77 1.06 -1.54
CA ASP A 142 2.20 0.93 -1.24
C ASP A 142 2.60 1.98 -0.21
N VAL A 143 3.64 1.70 0.58
CA VAL A 143 4.06 2.54 1.69
C VAL A 143 5.48 3.02 1.46
N ASN A 144 5.73 4.31 1.60
CA ASN A 144 7.07 4.89 1.50
C ASN A 144 7.62 5.26 2.86
N ILE A 145 8.85 4.80 3.13
CA ILE A 145 9.68 5.27 4.23
C ILE A 145 10.88 6.00 3.63
N MET A 146 11.13 7.22 4.11
CA MET A 146 12.33 7.98 3.77
C MET A 146 13.45 7.61 4.72
N SER A 147 14.50 6.98 4.21
CA SER A 147 15.62 6.47 5.02
C SER A 147 16.57 7.56 5.52
N LYS A 148 16.56 8.74 4.88
CA LYS A 148 17.46 9.88 5.18
C LYS A 148 17.02 10.76 6.35
N VAL A 149 15.74 10.76 6.71
CA VAL A 149 15.19 11.63 7.76
C VAL A 149 14.90 10.77 8.99
N ASP A 150 15.93 10.08 9.48
CA ASP A 150 15.82 9.14 10.59
C ASP A 150 16.28 9.84 11.88
N ARG A 151 15.31 10.39 12.62
CA ARG A 151 15.58 10.98 13.95
C ARG A 151 15.64 9.84 14.96
N VAL A 152 16.73 9.76 15.71
CA VAL A 152 16.84 8.83 16.85
C VAL A 152 16.21 9.50 18.06
N ASN A 153 15.15 8.92 18.61
CA ASN A 153 14.51 9.45 19.82
C ASN A 153 15.15 8.81 21.04
N HIS A 154 15.87 9.61 21.82
CA HIS A 154 16.54 9.19 23.06
C HIS A 154 15.64 9.24 24.31
N GLU A 155 14.31 9.37 24.15
CA GLU A 155 13.39 9.36 25.30
C GLU A 155 13.44 7.98 25.97
N SER A 156 14.25 7.92 27.02
CA SER A 156 14.50 6.77 27.86
C SER A 156 13.33 6.65 28.83
N GLY A 157 12.53 5.58 28.73
CA GLY A 157 11.47 5.39 29.72
C GLY A 157 10.52 4.20 29.58
N MET A 158 10.38 3.55 28.42
CA MET A 158 9.39 2.46 28.27
C MET A 158 9.86 1.41 27.26
N GLY A 159 10.36 0.27 27.75
CA GLY A 159 10.43 -1.04 27.06
C GLY A 159 11.34 -1.20 25.84
N LEU A 160 11.46 -0.19 24.98
CA LEU A 160 12.21 -0.22 23.72
C LEU A 160 13.56 0.46 23.91
N THR A 161 14.65 -0.28 23.78
CA THR A 161 16.00 0.22 24.01
C THR A 161 16.51 1.03 22.81
N GLY A 162 16.96 2.26 23.07
CA GLY A 162 17.97 3.01 22.32
C GLY A 162 17.79 3.17 20.80
N ASP A 163 18.10 2.10 20.05
CA ASP A 163 18.20 2.11 18.59
C ASP A 163 16.86 1.83 17.88
N GLU A 164 15.89 1.12 18.48
CA GLU A 164 14.58 0.78 17.88
C GLU A 164 13.55 1.93 17.86
N ASN A 165 13.91 3.06 18.46
CA ASN A 165 13.08 4.26 18.62
C ASN A 165 13.31 5.32 17.53
N SER A 166 14.00 4.95 16.45
CA SER A 166 14.15 5.82 15.30
C SER A 166 12.84 5.97 14.52
N ASP A 167 12.65 7.12 13.88
CA ASP A 167 11.45 7.40 13.09
C ASP A 167 11.23 6.36 11.98
N ALA A 168 12.29 5.97 11.28
CA ALA A 168 12.20 5.00 10.19
C ALA A 168 11.89 3.58 10.68
N LEU A 169 12.46 3.16 11.80
CA LEU A 169 12.22 1.84 12.39
C LEU A 169 10.80 1.72 12.95
N ALA A 170 10.32 2.76 13.64
CA ALA A 170 8.93 2.81 14.09
C ALA A 170 7.94 2.82 12.91
N ALA A 171 8.27 3.50 11.81
CA ALA A 171 7.45 3.46 10.60
C ALA A 171 7.43 2.07 9.94
N LEU A 172 8.59 1.40 9.87
CA LEU A 172 8.67 0.03 9.37
C LEU A 172 7.86 -0.93 10.25
N ARG A 173 7.99 -0.83 11.56
CA ARG A 173 7.21 -1.62 12.52
C ARG A 173 5.71 -1.39 12.34
N GLY A 174 5.28 -0.14 12.16
CA GLY A 174 3.88 0.21 11.91
C GLY A 174 3.34 -0.40 10.61
N PHE A 175 4.14 -0.38 9.53
CA PHE A 175 3.78 -1.02 8.27
C PHE A 175 3.74 -2.55 8.38
N ALA A 176 4.76 -3.15 8.99
CA ALA A 176 4.87 -4.60 9.18
C ALA A 176 3.70 -5.13 10.02
N LYS A 177 3.33 -4.45 11.11
CA LYS A 177 2.19 -4.80 11.97
C LYS A 177 0.82 -4.42 11.39
N SER A 178 0.74 -3.82 10.21
CA SER A 178 -0.54 -3.53 9.56
C SER A 178 -1.04 -4.77 8.80
N ARG A 179 -2.36 -4.88 8.59
CA ARG A 179 -3.01 -5.94 7.80
C ARG A 179 -2.83 -5.78 6.28
N LEU A 180 -2.13 -4.72 5.87
CA LEU A 180 -2.01 -4.33 4.48
C LEU A 180 -1.05 -5.26 3.73
N LYS A 181 -1.53 -5.99 2.73
CA LYS A 181 -0.69 -6.77 1.83
C LYS A 181 -0.20 -5.89 0.69
N SER A 182 0.97 -5.26 0.85
CA SER A 182 1.48 -4.29 -0.12
C SER A 182 3.00 -4.16 -0.06
N SER A 183 3.53 -3.19 -0.80
CA SER A 183 4.98 -3.02 -0.94
C SER A 183 5.50 -1.86 -0.11
N LEU A 184 6.65 -2.06 0.52
CA LEU A 184 7.47 -1.02 1.13
C LEU A 184 8.42 -0.44 0.09
N VAL A 185 8.21 0.83 -0.26
CA VAL A 185 9.08 1.63 -1.11
C VAL A 185 10.17 2.25 -0.26
N LEU A 186 11.37 1.67 -0.32
CA LEU A 186 12.57 2.21 0.29
C LEU A 186 13.17 3.27 -0.63
N SER A 187 13.24 4.50 -0.14
CA SER A 187 13.67 5.66 -0.90
C SER A 187 14.79 6.42 -0.20
N ALA A 188 15.52 7.22 -0.97
CA ALA A 188 16.48 8.21 -0.48
C ALA A 188 17.78 7.64 0.13
N GLY A 189 18.21 6.44 -0.25
CA GLY A 189 19.52 5.87 0.12
C GLY A 189 19.43 4.69 1.08
N MET A 190 20.57 4.07 1.35
CA MET A 190 20.65 2.86 2.17
C MET A 190 20.72 3.22 3.67
N ASN A 191 19.81 2.67 4.47
CA ASN A 191 19.90 2.68 5.94
C ASN A 191 20.09 1.23 6.43
N PRO A 192 21.32 0.82 6.79
CA PRO A 192 21.61 -0.55 7.22
C PRO A 192 20.84 -1.01 8.46
N ARG A 193 20.45 -0.09 9.36
CA ARG A 193 19.65 -0.41 10.55
C ARG A 193 18.23 -0.79 10.13
N LEU A 194 17.61 0.05 9.30
CA LEU A 194 16.30 -0.23 8.72
C LEU A 194 16.28 -1.59 8.01
N TYR A 195 17.31 -1.87 7.21
CA TYR A 195 17.38 -3.10 6.42
C TYR A 195 17.61 -4.33 7.30
N SER A 196 18.36 -4.18 8.38
CA SER A 196 18.50 -5.26 9.38
C SER A 196 17.21 -5.50 10.13
N TYR A 197 16.47 -4.45 10.46
CA TYR A 197 15.21 -4.59 11.19
C TYR A 197 14.08 -5.21 10.35
N ILE A 198 14.14 -5.15 9.01
CA ILE A 198 13.22 -5.91 8.13
C ILE A 198 13.31 -7.41 8.42
N GLU A 199 14.49 -7.92 8.78
CA GLU A 199 14.75 -9.34 9.03
C GLU A 199 13.91 -9.91 10.19
N GLU A 200 13.46 -9.06 11.10
CA GLU A 200 12.68 -9.43 12.29
C GLU A 200 11.18 -9.66 12.01
N PHE A 201 10.74 -9.44 10.77
CA PHE A 201 9.33 -9.55 10.39
C PHE A 201 9.13 -10.66 9.35
N ASP A 202 8.49 -11.76 9.77
CA ASP A 202 8.19 -12.94 8.94
C ASP A 202 7.43 -12.61 7.65
N ASP A 203 6.64 -11.54 7.70
CA ASP A 203 5.75 -11.07 6.63
C ASP A 203 6.51 -10.60 5.36
N PHE A 204 7.84 -10.39 5.44
CA PHE A 204 8.71 -10.07 4.30
C PHE A 204 9.37 -11.30 3.65
N TYR A 205 9.11 -12.49 4.17
CA TYR A 205 9.54 -13.76 3.59
C TYR A 205 8.37 -14.44 2.86
N PRO A 206 8.67 -15.27 1.84
CA PRO A 206 7.64 -16.05 1.17
C PRO A 206 6.97 -17.02 2.16
N ASP A 207 5.65 -17.12 2.08
CA ASP A 207 4.89 -18.14 2.81
C ASP A 207 5.02 -19.54 2.16
N GLU A 208 4.28 -20.52 2.67
CA GLU A 208 4.27 -21.90 2.15
C GLU A 208 3.85 -22.00 0.68
N ASN A 209 3.15 -21.00 0.15
CA ASN A 209 2.74 -20.91 -1.26
C ASN A 209 3.71 -20.08 -2.11
N ASN A 210 4.85 -19.67 -1.56
CA ASN A 210 5.80 -18.72 -2.14
C ASN A 210 5.22 -17.31 -2.39
N GLU A 211 4.21 -16.90 -1.62
CA GLU A 211 3.63 -15.57 -1.71
C GLU A 211 4.22 -14.62 -0.68
N LEU A 212 4.48 -13.37 -1.09
CA LEU A 212 4.97 -12.31 -0.20
C LEU A 212 3.80 -11.44 0.26
N ASN A 213 3.55 -11.42 1.57
CA ASN A 213 2.59 -10.49 2.19
C ASN A 213 3.10 -9.04 2.12
N LYS A 214 4.39 -8.83 2.43
CA LYS A 214 5.07 -7.54 2.37
C LYS A 214 6.20 -7.60 1.36
N LYS A 215 6.15 -6.73 0.36
CA LYS A 215 7.13 -6.69 -0.75
C LYS A 215 8.11 -5.55 -0.55
N ILE A 216 9.31 -5.67 -1.13
CA ILE A 216 10.29 -4.56 -1.14
C ILE A 216 10.38 -3.96 -2.54
N ILE A 217 10.29 -2.64 -2.59
CA ILE A 217 10.56 -1.84 -3.79
C ILE A 217 11.73 -0.92 -3.50
N LEU A 218 12.78 -1.04 -4.29
CA LEU A 218 13.95 -0.15 -4.22
C LEU A 218 13.77 1.00 -5.20
N LYS A 219 13.58 2.22 -4.67
CA LYS A 219 13.58 3.46 -5.44
C LYS A 219 14.97 4.09 -5.41
N VAL A 220 15.71 3.97 -6.50
CA VAL A 220 17.15 4.29 -6.58
C VAL A 220 17.46 5.09 -7.84
N SER A 221 18.47 5.94 -7.81
CA SER A 221 18.84 6.83 -8.93
C SER A 221 19.71 6.17 -9.99
N ASP A 222 20.35 5.05 -9.67
CA ASP A 222 21.39 4.46 -10.50
C ASP A 222 21.57 2.96 -10.22
N PHE A 223 22.16 2.27 -11.20
CA PHE A 223 22.42 0.83 -11.15
C PHE A 223 23.30 0.41 -9.97
N ARG A 224 24.33 1.20 -9.62
CA ARG A 224 25.26 0.85 -8.54
C ARG A 224 24.53 0.85 -7.20
N SER A 225 23.70 1.86 -6.95
CA SER A 225 22.85 1.96 -5.77
C SER A 225 21.84 0.81 -5.70
N ALA A 226 21.23 0.44 -6.85
CA ALA A 226 20.33 -0.71 -6.95
C ALA A 226 21.03 -2.01 -6.53
N PHE A 227 22.19 -2.28 -7.13
CA PHE A 227 22.96 -3.50 -6.93
C PHE A 227 23.43 -3.66 -5.47
N ILE A 228 23.95 -2.59 -4.87
CA ILE A 228 24.45 -2.62 -3.48
C ILE A 228 23.31 -2.90 -2.50
N GLN A 229 22.20 -2.18 -2.61
CA GLN A 229 21.06 -2.33 -1.70
C GLN A 229 20.39 -3.70 -1.86
N ALA A 230 20.20 -4.17 -3.09
CA ALA A 230 19.64 -5.49 -3.35
C ALA A 230 20.53 -6.61 -2.80
N LYS A 231 21.85 -6.51 -2.97
CA LYS A 231 22.80 -7.48 -2.41
C LYS A 231 22.77 -7.50 -0.88
N PHE A 232 22.57 -6.35 -0.24
CA PHE A 232 22.44 -6.27 1.21
C PHE A 232 21.17 -6.99 1.71
N LEU A 233 20.02 -6.73 1.07
CA LEU A 233 18.75 -7.40 1.42
C LEU A 233 18.80 -8.90 1.12
N ALA A 234 19.37 -9.31 -0.02
CA ALA A 234 19.50 -10.71 -0.39
C ALA A 234 20.37 -11.50 0.60
N LYS A 235 21.42 -10.89 1.18
CA LYS A 235 22.21 -11.51 2.25
C LYS A 235 21.39 -11.83 3.50
N LYS A 236 20.25 -11.17 3.68
CA LYS A 236 19.30 -11.36 4.78
C LYS A 236 18.10 -12.20 4.38
N GLY A 237 18.11 -12.80 3.19
CA GLY A 237 16.97 -13.57 2.67
C GLY A 237 15.78 -12.71 2.23
N ILE A 238 15.89 -11.38 2.21
CA ILE A 238 14.80 -10.47 1.84
C ILE A 238 14.79 -10.23 0.32
N TRP A 239 13.61 -10.40 -0.29
CA TRP A 239 13.44 -10.32 -1.73
C TRP A 239 13.09 -8.90 -2.17
N VAL A 240 13.82 -8.39 -3.16
CA VAL A 240 13.46 -7.15 -3.85
C VAL A 240 12.49 -7.51 -4.98
N SER A 241 11.23 -7.07 -4.86
CA SER A 241 10.17 -7.38 -5.82
C SER A 241 10.16 -6.43 -7.02
N GLU A 242 10.64 -5.19 -6.85
CA GLU A 242 10.64 -4.19 -7.91
C GLU A 242 11.80 -3.19 -7.74
N PHE A 243 12.38 -2.74 -8.86
CA PHE A 243 13.29 -1.60 -8.90
C PHE A 243 12.60 -0.44 -9.63
N ARG A 244 12.55 0.72 -8.98
CA ARG A 244 12.09 1.97 -9.58
C ARG A 244 13.31 2.87 -9.77
N VAL A 245 13.80 2.94 -11.02
CA VAL A 245 14.99 3.72 -11.43
C VAL A 245 14.55 5.01 -12.10
#